data_AF-A0A0U5JE53-F1
#
_entry.id   AF-A0A0U5JE53-F1
#
_cell.length_a   1.000
_cell.length_b   1.000
_cell.length_c   1.000
_cell.angle_alpha   90.00
_cell.angle_beta   90.00
_cell.angle_gamma   90.00
#
_symmetry.space_group_name_H-M   'P 1'
#
loop_
_entity.id
_entity.type
_entity.pdbx_description
1 polymer ?
#
loop_
_entity_poly.entity_id
_entity_poly.type
_entity_poly.pdbx_seq_one_letter_code
_entity_poly.pdbx_strand_id
1 'polypeptide(L)'
;MSIPPNLPPLFPLLSSLVNDQSSSIQIEISPFVASPSTTPPSLEFAEISEISRKILKNTNKPALAEKLKKVCEALQMQSPAALKTLETTYNEIPNEEKSLFITTLLKVFNGHQDQDKTSLIFSYLKHVYKELDLYFVFSKDGRTFTTKGIELLVNYLKTNKMMDSEFNCIVCDDCESFDQELEKLENAPLNSKFGFIVRCQSKESQKMAHMTGLFLQKTSIGWQALQLDAAGHESALLPFMVLQSKMKVEIFHGGEGRQRNYTSCAIFALHDLATLSFESDIFSSLKKEGCHEMDNLSIKLDLENLPLDLIKVTENAARLNQIAKKKFASSCTPEAEQAIFFGSMAKYLIQNPSEQNPINDLIRRLHCKYEKLVVEHCFNELLPSWANR
;
A
#
# COMPACT_ATOMS: atom_id res chain seq x y z
N MET A 1 -30.38 -11.46 -34.65
CA MET A 1 -29.39 -12.09 -33.75
C MET A 1 -28.99 -11.03 -32.74
N SER A 2 -29.45 -11.21 -31.51
CA SER A 2 -29.45 -10.19 -30.47
C SER A 2 -28.13 -10.20 -29.72
N ILE A 3 -27.53 -9.02 -29.56
CA ILE A 3 -26.33 -8.79 -28.74
C ILE A 3 -26.73 -9.04 -27.27
N PRO A 4 -26.00 -9.86 -26.49
CA PRO A 4 -26.29 -10.02 -25.08
C PRO A 4 -25.90 -8.73 -24.33
N PRO A 5 -26.77 -8.17 -23.47
CA PRO A 5 -26.40 -7.08 -22.59
C PRO A 5 -25.70 -7.63 -21.34
N ASN A 6 -24.79 -6.83 -20.79
CA ASN A 6 -24.11 -6.99 -19.50
C ASN A 6 -22.86 -7.88 -19.49
N LEU A 7 -21.74 -7.32 -19.98
CA LEU A 7 -20.44 -7.58 -19.38
C LEU A 7 -20.38 -6.88 -18.02
N PRO A 8 -19.90 -7.53 -16.94
CA PRO A 8 -19.65 -6.86 -15.67
C PRO A 8 -18.52 -5.82 -15.85
N PRO A 9 -18.52 -4.73 -15.06
CA PRO A 9 -17.44 -3.74 -15.11
C PRO A 9 -16.10 -4.38 -14.72
N LEU A 10 -15.05 -4.06 -15.49
CA LEU A 10 -13.67 -4.54 -15.36
C LEU A 10 -12.95 -4.20 -14.03
N PHE A 11 -13.62 -3.64 -13.03
CA PHE A 11 -12.96 -3.09 -11.84
C PHE A 11 -13.73 -3.36 -10.53
N PRO A 12 -13.61 -4.56 -9.93
CA PRO A 12 -14.22 -4.86 -8.62
C PRO A 12 -13.46 -4.27 -7.42
N LEU A 13 -12.20 -3.83 -7.58
CA LEU A 13 -11.34 -3.42 -6.46
C LEU A 13 -11.53 -1.98 -5.95
N LEU A 14 -12.40 -1.17 -6.55
CA LEU A 14 -12.57 0.26 -6.18
C LEU A 14 -13.85 0.58 -5.40
N SER A 15 -14.86 -0.29 -5.38
CA SER A 15 -16.10 -0.03 -4.63
C SER A 15 -15.93 -0.13 -3.10
N SER A 16 -14.91 -0.83 -2.61
CA SER A 16 -14.64 -0.97 -1.17
C SER A 16 -13.83 0.19 -0.56
N LEU A 17 -13.33 1.13 -1.38
CA LEU A 17 -12.60 2.33 -0.92
C LEU A 17 -13.47 3.60 -0.93
N VAL A 18 -14.74 3.48 -1.30
CA VAL A 18 -15.72 4.59 -1.35
C VAL A 18 -16.87 4.26 -0.41
N ASN A 19 -16.60 4.29 0.89
CA ASN A 19 -17.65 4.37 1.90
C ASN A 19 -17.17 5.29 3.04
N ASP A 20 -16.91 6.55 2.67
CA ASP A 20 -17.01 7.68 3.59
C ASP A 20 -18.14 8.55 3.02
N GLN A 21 -19.30 8.47 3.66
CA GLN A 21 -20.57 9.05 3.22
C GLN A 21 -20.48 10.58 3.13
N SER A 22 -20.78 11.13 1.96
CA SER A 22 -21.30 12.48 1.81
C SER A 22 -22.81 12.39 1.61
N SER A 23 -23.57 12.58 2.69
CA SER A 23 -25.01 12.79 2.63
C SER A 23 -25.31 14.10 1.90
N SER A 24 -25.86 13.99 0.70
CA SER A 24 -26.40 15.08 -0.10
C SER A 24 -27.68 15.63 0.56
N ILE A 25 -27.56 16.81 1.18
CA ILE A 25 -28.73 17.61 1.56
C ILE A 25 -29.21 18.34 0.30
N GLN A 26 -30.39 17.98 -0.17
CA GLN A 26 -31.13 18.77 -1.17
C GLN A 26 -31.63 20.05 -0.50
N ILE A 27 -31.18 21.21 -0.98
CA ILE A 27 -31.74 22.51 -0.59
C ILE A 27 -32.71 22.93 -1.68
N GLU A 28 -34.01 22.85 -1.39
CA GLU A 28 -35.04 23.53 -2.16
C GLU A 28 -34.92 25.04 -1.97
N ILE A 29 -34.69 25.76 -3.06
CA ILE A 29 -34.66 27.22 -3.07
C ILE A 29 -36.10 27.72 -3.26
N SER A 30 -36.72 28.22 -2.19
CA SER A 30 -37.94 29.04 -2.25
C SER A 30 -37.56 30.53 -2.27
N PRO A 31 -38.26 31.39 -3.02
CA PRO A 31 -37.93 32.82 -3.10
C PRO A 31 -38.38 33.56 -1.83
N PHE A 32 -37.45 34.26 -1.18
CA PHE A 32 -37.71 34.98 0.06
C PHE A 32 -38.21 36.41 -0.22
N VAL A 33 -39.36 36.74 0.37
CA VAL A 33 -39.94 38.09 0.45
C VAL A 33 -39.25 38.85 1.59
N ALA A 34 -38.82 40.09 1.32
CA ALA A 34 -38.10 40.92 2.26
C ALA A 34 -39.01 41.43 3.41
N SER A 35 -38.54 41.32 4.65
CA SER A 35 -39.00 42.07 5.84
C SER A 35 -37.94 42.05 6.95
N PRO A 36 -37.91 43.04 7.86
CA PRO A 36 -36.66 43.59 8.39
C PRO A 36 -36.15 42.94 9.69
N SER A 37 -34.83 42.67 9.69
CA SER A 37 -33.84 43.03 10.71
C SER A 37 -34.27 43.10 12.19
N THR A 38 -34.03 42.00 12.90
CA THR A 38 -33.54 42.02 14.30
C THR A 38 -32.49 40.92 14.47
N THR A 39 -31.23 41.27 14.23
CA THR A 39 -30.07 40.39 14.40
C THR A 39 -29.83 40.15 15.90
N PRO A 40 -29.87 38.91 16.41
CA PRO A 40 -29.25 38.57 17.69
C PRO A 40 -27.73 38.63 17.53
N PRO A 41 -26.94 38.86 18.59
CA PRO A 41 -25.49 38.93 18.49
C PRO A 41 -24.97 37.62 17.90
N SER A 42 -24.26 37.74 16.78
CA SER A 42 -23.55 36.63 16.17
C SER A 42 -22.54 36.09 17.18
N LEU A 43 -22.77 34.86 17.65
CA LEU A 43 -21.72 34.05 18.23
C LEU A 43 -20.61 33.97 17.19
N GLU A 44 -19.49 34.64 17.45
CA GLU A 44 -18.24 34.42 16.73
C GLU A 44 -17.88 32.94 16.86
N PHE A 45 -18.19 32.15 15.84
CA PHE A 45 -17.59 30.84 15.67
C PHE A 45 -16.11 31.07 15.39
N ALA A 46 -15.30 31.06 16.46
CA ALA A 46 -13.85 31.02 16.33
C ALA A 46 -13.50 29.91 15.33
N GLU A 47 -12.79 30.27 14.27
CA GLU A 47 -12.48 29.35 13.18
C GLU A 47 -11.65 28.19 13.73
N ILE A 48 -12.27 27.01 13.83
CA ILE A 48 -11.60 25.83 14.40
C ILE A 48 -10.46 25.45 13.43
N SER A 49 -9.23 25.46 13.95
CA SER A 49 -8.05 25.06 13.19
C SER A 49 -8.23 23.68 12.54
N GLU A 50 -7.58 23.45 11.39
CA GLU A 50 -7.67 22.17 10.68
C GLU A 50 -7.19 20.99 11.56
N ILE A 51 -6.18 21.21 12.40
CA ILE A 51 -5.70 20.22 13.38
C ILE A 51 -6.81 19.87 14.37
N SER A 52 -7.45 20.89 14.96
CA SER A 52 -8.51 20.70 15.93
C SER A 52 -9.69 19.94 15.30
N ARG A 53 -10.04 20.23 14.04
CA ARG A 53 -11.02 19.44 13.28
C ARG A 53 -10.60 17.98 13.10
N LYS A 54 -9.35 17.73 12.72
CA LYS A 54 -8.80 16.37 12.55
C LYS A 54 -8.76 15.58 13.86
N ILE A 55 -8.43 16.22 14.98
CA ILE A 55 -8.44 15.60 16.31
C ILE A 55 -9.87 15.23 16.71
N LEU A 56 -10.81 16.17 16.63
CA LEU A 56 -12.21 15.95 17.02
C LEU A 56 -12.91 14.89 16.15
N LYS A 57 -12.50 14.71 14.89
CA LYS A 57 -12.97 13.60 14.04
C LYS A 57 -12.56 12.22 14.59
N ASN A 58 -11.48 12.14 15.36
CA ASN A 58 -10.86 10.87 15.77
C ASN A 58 -10.92 10.60 17.29
N THR A 59 -11.30 11.58 18.11
CA THR A 59 -11.53 11.38 19.55
C THR A 59 -12.61 12.32 20.07
N ASN A 60 -13.45 11.82 20.97
CA ASN A 60 -14.47 12.58 21.69
C ASN A 60 -14.06 12.89 23.14
N LYS A 61 -12.83 12.55 23.56
CA LYS A 61 -12.32 12.75 24.92
C LYS A 61 -11.64 14.12 25.06
N PRO A 62 -12.21 15.11 25.79
CA PRO A 62 -11.69 16.48 25.81
C PRO A 62 -10.26 16.59 26.36
N ALA A 63 -9.96 15.86 27.45
CA ALA A 63 -8.63 15.88 28.06
C ALA A 63 -7.55 15.33 27.12
N LEU A 64 -7.88 14.27 26.37
CA LEU A 64 -6.98 13.68 25.38
C LEU A 64 -6.83 14.59 24.16
N ALA A 65 -7.92 15.23 23.71
CA ALA A 65 -7.91 16.15 22.58
C ALA A 65 -6.97 17.35 22.81
N GLU A 66 -6.92 17.88 24.03
CA GLU A 66 -6.01 18.99 24.38
C GLU A 66 -4.54 18.56 24.36
N LYS A 67 -4.25 17.36 24.90
CA LYS A 67 -2.90 16.76 24.83
C LYS A 67 -2.46 16.49 23.38
N LEU A 68 -3.37 15.97 22.55
CA LEU A 68 -3.13 15.78 21.12
C LEU A 68 -2.84 17.10 20.41
N LYS A 69 -3.63 18.15 20.69
CA LYS A 69 -3.47 19.47 20.09
C LYS A 69 -2.08 20.04 20.38
N LYS A 70 -1.66 20.03 21.66
CA LYS A 70 -0.33 20.48 22.10
C LYS A 70 0.81 19.77 21.34
N VAL A 71 0.72 18.45 21.20
CA VAL A 71 1.74 17.67 20.49
C VAL A 71 1.71 17.92 18.99
N CYS A 72 0.52 18.02 18.38
CA CYS A 72 0.37 18.34 16.97
C CYS A 72 0.98 19.70 16.62
N GLU A 73 0.72 20.73 17.42
CA GLU A 73 1.30 22.07 17.25
C GLU A 73 2.83 22.04 17.36
N ALA A 74 3.37 21.31 18.36
CA ALA A 74 4.81 21.16 18.51
C ALA A 74 5.47 20.45 17.30
N LEU A 75 4.82 19.40 16.77
CA LEU A 75 5.27 18.66 15.59
C LEU A 75 5.18 19.51 14.30
N GLN A 76 4.19 20.39 14.19
CA GLN A 76 4.10 21.32 13.05
C GLN A 76 5.21 22.34 13.01
N MET A 77 5.64 22.84 14.18
CA MET A 77 6.75 23.78 14.28
C MET A 77 8.12 23.15 13.97
N GLN A 78 8.19 21.82 13.77
CA GLN A 78 9.42 21.06 13.51
C GLN A 78 10.56 21.39 14.50
N SER A 79 10.21 21.77 15.73
CA SER A 79 11.20 22.19 16.71
C SER A 79 11.93 20.98 17.30
N PRO A 80 13.20 21.10 17.71
CA PRO A 80 13.88 20.07 18.51
C PRO A 80 13.13 19.70 19.80
N ALA A 81 12.29 20.62 20.29
CA ALA A 81 11.43 20.41 21.45
C ALA A 81 10.19 19.54 21.15
N ALA A 82 9.87 19.24 19.89
CA ALA A 82 8.71 18.45 19.51
C ALA A 82 8.79 17.02 20.06
N LEU A 83 9.96 16.38 19.97
CA LEU A 83 10.16 15.04 20.52
C LEU A 83 10.00 15.02 22.04
N LYS A 84 10.59 16.00 22.74
CA LYS A 84 10.44 16.15 24.19
C LYS A 84 8.99 16.39 24.59
N THR A 85 8.25 17.17 23.80
CA THR A 85 6.82 17.44 24.03
C THR A 85 5.98 16.19 23.84
N LEU A 86 6.26 15.41 22.78
CA LEU A 86 5.63 14.10 22.55
C LEU A 86 5.90 13.16 23.72
N GLU A 87 7.16 12.99 24.12
CA GLU A 87 7.58 12.11 25.22
C GLU A 87 6.92 12.50 26.55
N THR A 88 7.01 13.78 26.93
CA THR A 88 6.44 14.27 28.19
C THR A 88 4.93 14.07 28.21
N THR A 89 4.24 14.49 27.13
CA THR A 89 2.78 14.38 27.05
C THR A 89 2.33 12.92 27.07
N TYR A 90 3.04 12.05 26.36
CA TYR A 90 2.73 10.63 26.31
C TYR A 90 2.87 9.96 27.68
N ASN A 91 3.89 10.33 28.47
CA ASN A 91 4.09 9.77 29.81
C ASN A 91 3.04 10.24 30.83
N GLU A 92 2.37 11.37 30.57
CA GLU A 92 1.25 11.85 31.37
C GLU A 92 -0.10 11.22 30.98
N ILE A 93 -0.18 10.45 29.90
CA ILE A 93 -1.42 9.82 29.41
C ILE A 93 -1.62 8.47 30.12
N PRO A 94 -2.83 8.18 30.65
CA PRO A 94 -3.15 6.87 31.21
C PRO A 94 -2.89 5.74 30.20
N ASN A 95 -2.44 4.58 30.67
CA ASN A 95 -2.01 3.48 29.79
C ASN A 95 -3.11 3.05 28.80
N GLU A 96 -4.36 3.03 29.26
CA GLU A 96 -5.56 2.69 28.47
C GLU A 96 -5.85 3.69 27.33
N GLU A 97 -5.30 4.90 27.38
CA GLU A 97 -5.50 5.93 26.35
C GLU A 97 -4.30 6.08 25.39
N LYS A 98 -3.15 5.47 25.71
CA LYS A 98 -1.92 5.59 24.90
C LYS A 98 -2.08 5.08 23.47
N SER A 99 -2.82 3.98 23.28
CA SER A 99 -3.14 3.47 21.94
C SER A 99 -3.95 4.48 21.12
N LEU A 100 -5.04 5.00 21.69
CA LEU A 100 -5.88 6.00 21.03
C LEU A 100 -5.10 7.29 20.72
N PHE A 101 -4.23 7.71 21.63
CA PHE A 101 -3.37 8.87 21.44
C PHE A 101 -2.47 8.73 20.19
N ILE A 102 -1.67 7.66 20.13
CA ILE A 102 -0.72 7.46 19.02
C ILE A 102 -1.44 7.24 17.70
N THR A 103 -2.49 6.41 17.68
CA THR A 103 -3.25 6.14 16.46
C THR A 103 -3.94 7.41 15.94
N THR A 104 -4.40 8.29 16.84
CA THR A 104 -4.95 9.60 16.45
C THR A 104 -3.86 10.52 15.89
N LEU A 105 -2.68 10.60 16.49
CA LEU A 105 -1.56 11.38 15.94
C LEU A 105 -1.21 10.95 14.51
N LEU A 106 -1.11 9.64 14.28
CA LEU A 106 -0.83 9.09 12.94
C LEU A 106 -2.00 9.33 11.95
N LYS A 107 -3.24 9.46 12.42
CA LYS A 107 -4.39 9.82 11.57
C LYS A 107 -4.42 11.31 11.23
N VAL A 108 -4.00 12.18 12.16
CA VAL A 108 -3.85 13.63 11.93
C VAL A 108 -2.75 13.90 10.90
N PHE A 109 -1.60 13.25 11.05
CA PHE A 109 -0.44 13.36 10.16
C PHE A 109 -0.43 12.23 9.13
N ASN A 110 -1.24 12.37 8.08
CA ASN A 110 -1.47 11.32 7.10
C ASN A 110 -1.09 11.68 5.66
N GLY A 111 -0.71 12.94 5.41
CA GLY A 111 -0.35 13.42 4.09
C GLY A 111 1.12 13.23 3.77
N HIS A 112 1.47 13.34 2.49
CA HIS A 112 2.87 13.34 2.06
C HIS A 112 3.69 14.43 2.76
N GLN A 113 3.13 15.64 2.92
CA GLN A 113 3.79 16.76 3.62
C GLN A 113 4.07 16.51 5.12
N ASP A 114 3.57 15.41 5.68
CA ASP A 114 3.73 15.06 7.08
C ASP A 114 4.78 13.96 7.32
N GLN A 115 5.52 13.56 6.29
CA GLN A 115 6.50 12.47 6.39
C GLN A 115 7.54 12.67 7.51
N ASP A 116 8.03 13.90 7.71
CA ASP A 116 8.97 14.21 8.78
C ASP A 116 8.32 14.08 10.16
N LYS A 117 7.06 14.53 10.29
CA LYS A 117 6.28 14.46 11.54
C LYS A 117 5.97 13.02 11.91
N THR A 118 5.55 12.23 10.94
CA THR A 118 5.35 10.78 11.09
C THR A 118 6.67 10.10 11.46
N SER A 119 7.79 10.49 10.85
CA SER A 119 9.09 9.92 11.18
C SER A 119 9.54 10.23 12.61
N LEU A 120 9.26 11.43 13.13
CA LEU A 120 9.49 11.76 14.54
C LEU A 120 8.62 10.91 15.47
N ILE A 121 7.35 10.71 15.14
CA ILE A 121 6.45 9.83 15.91
C ILE A 121 7.01 8.41 15.93
N PHE A 122 7.41 7.86 14.78
CA PHE A 122 7.99 6.52 14.70
C PHE A 122 9.33 6.39 15.42
N SER A 123 10.18 7.43 15.38
CA SER A 123 11.43 7.45 16.14
C SER A 123 11.16 7.33 17.64
N TYR A 124 10.17 8.07 18.14
CA TYR A 124 9.73 7.95 19.54
C TYR A 124 9.18 6.55 19.84
N LEU A 125 8.26 6.06 19.01
CA LEU A 125 7.63 4.75 19.20
C LEU A 125 8.64 3.62 19.23
N LYS A 126 9.69 3.66 18.39
CA LYS A 126 10.77 2.66 18.39
C LYS A 126 11.44 2.53 19.77
N HIS A 127 11.60 3.63 20.50
CA HIS A 127 12.22 3.61 21.82
C HIS A 127 11.28 3.08 22.91
N VAL A 128 9.98 3.31 22.77
CA VAL A 128 8.96 2.91 23.76
C VAL A 128 8.45 1.48 23.51
N TYR A 129 8.43 1.05 22.26
CA TYR A 129 7.86 -0.22 21.80
C TYR A 129 8.90 -1.00 20.99
N LYS A 130 9.71 -1.80 21.69
CA LYS A 130 10.74 -2.63 21.04
C LYS A 130 10.16 -3.67 20.10
N GLU A 131 8.90 -4.06 20.28
CA GLU A 131 8.19 -4.99 19.41
C GLU A 131 8.01 -4.46 18.00
N LEU A 132 8.09 -3.14 17.79
CA LEU A 132 8.10 -2.57 16.44
C LEU A 132 9.31 -3.05 15.62
N ASP A 133 10.43 -3.41 16.25
CA ASP A 133 11.59 -4.00 15.55
C ASP A 133 11.28 -5.41 15.00
N LEU A 134 10.20 -6.07 15.46
CA LEU A 134 9.74 -7.32 14.86
C LEU A 134 9.09 -7.09 13.49
N TYR A 135 8.52 -5.92 13.25
CA TYR A 135 7.71 -5.63 12.06
C TYR A 135 8.38 -4.61 11.11
N PHE A 136 9.32 -3.81 11.62
CA PHE A 136 10.01 -2.78 10.87
C PHE A 136 11.53 -2.88 10.97
N VAL A 137 12.19 -2.48 9.90
CA VAL A 137 13.61 -2.13 9.88
C VAL A 137 13.72 -0.62 9.75
N PHE A 138 14.30 0.02 10.76
CA PHE A 138 14.50 1.47 10.79
C PHE A 138 15.88 1.84 10.25
N SER A 139 15.92 2.73 9.28
CA SER A 139 17.14 3.27 8.67
C SER A 139 17.13 4.81 8.70
N LYS A 140 18.23 5.44 8.31
CA LYS A 140 18.30 6.90 8.19
C LYS A 140 17.35 7.42 7.10
N ASP A 141 17.18 6.63 6.07
CA ASP A 141 16.47 7.05 4.88
C ASP A 141 14.95 6.81 5.03
N GLY A 142 14.54 5.97 5.99
CA GLY A 142 13.13 5.60 6.20
C GLY A 142 12.95 4.27 6.92
N ARG A 143 11.75 3.72 6.82
CA ARG A 143 11.37 2.44 7.44
C ARG A 143 10.94 1.48 6.35
N THR A 144 11.39 0.24 6.46
CA THR A 144 10.94 -0.87 5.61
C THR A 144 10.31 -1.95 6.48
N PHE A 145 9.49 -2.80 5.90
CA PHE A 145 8.87 -3.90 6.65
C PHE A 145 9.84 -5.08 6.78
N THR A 146 9.81 -5.75 7.94
CA THR A 146 10.35 -7.10 8.05
C THR A 146 9.39 -8.08 7.36
N THR A 147 9.82 -9.33 7.17
CA THR A 147 8.96 -10.42 6.70
C THR A 147 7.75 -10.62 7.58
N LYS A 148 7.92 -10.66 8.90
CA LYS A 148 6.80 -10.70 9.86
C LYS A 148 5.85 -9.49 9.74
N GLY A 149 6.38 -8.31 9.43
CA GLY A 149 5.60 -7.13 9.04
C GLY A 149 4.71 -7.40 7.83
N ILE A 150 5.28 -8.00 6.78
CA ILE A 150 4.56 -8.34 5.55
C ILE A 150 3.54 -9.47 5.76
N GLU A 151 3.85 -10.50 6.57
CA GLU A 151 2.91 -11.58 6.90
C GLU A 151 1.63 -11.05 7.56
N LEU A 152 1.79 -10.13 8.52
CA LEU A 152 0.66 -9.45 9.14
C LEU A 152 -0.20 -8.72 8.10
N LEU A 153 0.43 -8.07 7.12
CA LEU A 153 -0.28 -7.35 6.06
C LEU A 153 -0.96 -8.29 5.06
N VAL A 154 -0.35 -9.44 4.73
CA VAL A 154 -1.00 -10.48 3.92
C VAL A 154 -2.29 -10.94 4.61
N ASN A 155 -2.23 -11.24 5.90
CA ASN A 155 -3.40 -11.64 6.68
C ASN A 155 -4.47 -10.54 6.69
N TYR A 156 -4.08 -9.30 6.93
CA TYR A 156 -4.99 -8.15 6.86
C TYR A 156 -5.68 -8.04 5.49
N LEU A 157 -4.95 -8.17 4.39
CA LEU A 157 -5.52 -8.07 3.04
C LEU A 157 -6.52 -9.18 2.75
N LYS A 158 -6.24 -10.42 3.18
CA LYS A 158 -7.17 -11.55 3.07
C LYS A 158 -8.43 -11.33 3.91
N THR A 159 -8.28 -10.97 5.18
CA THR A 159 -9.41 -10.70 6.08
C THR A 159 -10.34 -9.61 5.54
N ASN A 160 -9.77 -8.60 4.89
CA ASN A 160 -10.54 -7.48 4.33
C ASN A 160 -10.94 -7.69 2.86
N LYS A 161 -10.76 -8.90 2.30
CA LYS A 161 -11.09 -9.25 0.91
C LYS A 161 -10.42 -8.33 -0.14
N MET A 162 -9.27 -7.78 0.21
CA MET A 162 -8.39 -7.04 -0.71
C MET A 162 -7.39 -7.97 -1.40
N MET A 163 -7.29 -9.21 -0.92
CA MET A 163 -6.63 -10.36 -1.52
C MET A 163 -7.59 -11.54 -1.37
N ASP A 164 -7.62 -12.47 -2.33
CA ASP A 164 -8.44 -13.68 -2.24
C ASP A 164 -8.08 -14.45 -0.95
N SER A 165 -9.10 -14.84 -0.17
CA SER A 165 -8.93 -15.51 1.12
C SER A 165 -8.25 -16.88 0.95
N GLU A 166 -8.49 -17.54 -0.17
CA GLU A 166 -7.94 -18.87 -0.47
C GLU A 166 -6.59 -18.81 -1.17
N PHE A 167 -6.10 -17.62 -1.51
CA PHE A 167 -4.81 -17.47 -2.19
C PHE A 167 -3.65 -17.71 -1.24
N ASN A 168 -2.79 -18.68 -1.56
CA ASN A 168 -1.65 -19.03 -0.73
C ASN A 168 -0.48 -18.06 -0.93
N CYS A 169 -0.54 -16.90 -0.28
CA CYS A 169 0.55 -15.92 -0.23
C CYS A 169 1.49 -16.22 0.95
N ILE A 170 2.75 -16.55 0.65
CA ILE A 170 3.79 -16.96 1.58
C ILE A 170 4.90 -15.88 1.59
N VAL A 171 5.43 -15.56 2.76
CA VAL A 171 6.51 -14.58 2.92
C VAL A 171 7.78 -15.32 3.31
N CYS A 172 8.87 -15.10 2.58
CA CYS A 172 10.13 -15.80 2.76
C CYS A 172 11.21 -14.84 3.27
N ASP A 173 11.95 -15.26 4.30
CA ASP A 173 13.01 -14.49 4.96
C ASP A 173 14.23 -14.23 4.07
N ASP A 174 14.44 -15.10 3.09
CA ASP A 174 15.58 -15.20 2.20
C ASP A 174 15.29 -16.20 1.06
N CYS A 175 16.29 -16.48 0.22
CA CYS A 175 16.16 -17.40 -0.90
C CYS A 175 16.15 -18.88 -0.45
N GLU A 176 16.75 -19.21 0.70
CA GLU A 176 16.78 -20.56 1.27
C GLU A 176 15.42 -20.98 1.83
N SER A 177 14.72 -20.07 2.50
CA SER A 177 13.33 -20.30 2.92
C SER A 177 12.38 -20.41 1.73
N PHE A 178 12.60 -19.61 0.68
CA PHE A 178 11.85 -19.75 -0.57
C PHE A 178 12.04 -21.13 -1.23
N ASP A 179 13.29 -21.61 -1.29
CA ASP A 179 13.61 -22.95 -1.78
C ASP A 179 12.81 -24.05 -1.05
N GLN A 180 12.82 -24.02 0.29
CA GLN A 180 12.09 -24.98 1.13
C GLN A 180 10.57 -24.95 0.89
N GLU A 181 9.99 -23.78 0.61
CA GLU A 181 8.56 -23.68 0.29
C GLU A 181 8.24 -24.22 -1.11
N LEU A 182 9.15 -24.05 -2.08
CA LEU A 182 8.98 -24.63 -3.43
C LEU A 182 8.93 -26.16 -3.41
N GLU A 183 9.73 -26.81 -2.55
CA GLU A 183 9.74 -28.27 -2.40
C GLU A 183 8.36 -28.83 -1.99
N LYS A 184 7.52 -28.02 -1.32
CA LYS A 184 6.17 -28.42 -0.91
C LYS A 184 5.14 -28.38 -2.04
N LEU A 185 5.46 -27.79 -3.19
CA LEU A 185 4.50 -27.56 -4.27
C LEU A 185 4.34 -28.73 -5.25
N GLU A 186 5.22 -29.75 -5.22
CA GLU A 186 5.25 -30.83 -6.21
C GLU A 186 3.85 -31.46 -6.45
N ASN A 187 3.14 -31.72 -5.35
CA ASN A 187 1.85 -32.39 -5.34
C ASN A 187 0.64 -31.45 -5.34
N ALA A 188 0.81 -30.15 -5.58
CA ALA A 188 -0.31 -29.20 -5.60
C ALA A 188 -1.37 -29.59 -6.65
N PRO A 189 -2.68 -29.39 -6.39
CA PRO A 189 -3.74 -29.63 -7.38
C PRO A 189 -3.60 -28.79 -8.65
N LEU A 190 -4.18 -29.26 -9.76
CA LEU A 190 -4.33 -28.46 -10.98
C LEU A 190 -5.09 -27.17 -10.66
N ASN A 191 -4.68 -26.05 -11.28
CA ASN A 191 -5.21 -24.70 -11.07
C ASN A 191 -4.89 -24.08 -9.70
N SER A 192 -4.00 -24.69 -8.91
CA SER A 192 -3.51 -24.06 -7.67
C SER A 192 -2.73 -22.78 -8.00
N LYS A 193 -2.92 -21.77 -7.16
CA LYS A 193 -2.22 -20.48 -7.24
C LYS A 193 -1.47 -20.21 -5.94
N PHE A 194 -0.25 -19.73 -6.07
CA PHE A 194 0.61 -19.38 -4.95
C PHE A 194 1.24 -18.01 -5.19
N GLY A 195 1.42 -17.25 -4.13
CA GLY A 195 2.16 -16.00 -4.12
C GLY A 195 3.34 -16.11 -3.17
N PHE A 196 4.48 -15.57 -3.56
CA PHE A 196 5.67 -15.52 -2.72
C PHE A 196 6.18 -14.09 -2.66
N ILE A 197 6.38 -13.57 -1.45
CA ILE A 197 7.13 -12.33 -1.24
C ILE A 197 8.47 -12.74 -0.66
N VAL A 198 9.53 -12.59 -1.44
CA VAL A 198 10.85 -13.10 -1.10
C VAL A 198 11.81 -11.95 -0.86
N ARG A 199 12.45 -11.93 0.30
CA ARG A 199 13.60 -11.04 0.52
C ARG A 199 14.78 -11.54 -0.32
N CYS A 200 15.26 -10.68 -1.19
CA CYS A 200 16.25 -11.01 -2.21
C CYS A 200 17.67 -11.00 -1.64
N GLN A 201 17.95 -11.94 -0.75
CA GLN A 201 19.25 -12.11 -0.11
C GLN A 201 19.53 -13.60 0.09
N SER A 202 20.81 -13.96 0.23
CA SER A 202 21.19 -15.24 0.82
C SER A 202 21.29 -15.08 2.34
N LYS A 203 21.19 -16.20 3.07
CA LYS A 203 21.30 -16.21 4.54
C LYS A 203 22.64 -15.66 5.04
N GLU A 204 23.69 -15.82 4.24
CA GLU A 204 25.06 -15.42 4.57
C GLU A 204 25.40 -13.98 4.16
N SER A 205 24.57 -13.35 3.32
CA SER A 205 24.81 -11.98 2.86
C SER A 205 24.45 -10.92 3.91
N GLN A 206 24.95 -9.70 3.72
CA GLN A 206 24.48 -8.56 4.50
C GLN A 206 22.96 -8.41 4.36
N LYS A 207 22.30 -7.99 5.44
CA LYS A 207 20.85 -7.80 5.46
C LYS A 207 20.44 -6.77 4.40
N MET A 208 19.66 -7.20 3.42
CA MET A 208 19.06 -6.35 2.42
C MET A 208 17.55 -6.22 2.67
N ALA A 209 17.02 -5.01 2.49
CA ALA A 209 15.59 -4.76 2.65
C ALA A 209 14.77 -5.12 1.39
N HIS A 210 15.44 -5.37 0.26
CA HIS A 210 14.76 -5.56 -1.03
C HIS A 210 13.92 -6.85 -1.04
N MET A 211 12.66 -6.73 -1.47
CA MET A 211 11.72 -7.83 -1.61
C MET A 211 11.07 -7.79 -3.00
N THR A 212 10.86 -8.97 -3.59
CA THR A 212 10.17 -9.14 -4.88
C THR A 212 8.95 -10.06 -4.72
N GLY A 213 7.97 -9.90 -5.61
CA GLY A 213 6.78 -10.75 -5.66
C GLY A 213 6.87 -11.78 -6.77
N LEU A 214 6.55 -13.04 -6.47
CA LEU A 214 6.41 -14.13 -7.45
C LEU A 214 5.01 -14.73 -7.36
N PHE A 215 4.30 -14.80 -8.48
CA PHE A 215 3.02 -15.47 -8.61
C PHE A 215 3.21 -16.77 -9.40
N LEU A 216 2.77 -17.90 -8.85
CA LEU A 216 2.89 -19.22 -9.46
C LEU A 216 1.49 -19.82 -9.70
N GLN A 217 1.29 -20.44 -10.85
CA GLN A 217 0.07 -21.16 -11.19
C GLN A 217 0.39 -22.54 -11.76
N LYS A 218 -0.26 -23.58 -11.24
CA LYS A 218 -0.18 -24.93 -11.81
C LYS A 218 -1.24 -25.09 -12.89
N THR A 219 -0.80 -25.36 -14.12
CA THR A 219 -1.67 -25.57 -15.29
C THR A 219 -1.57 -26.99 -15.81
N SER A 220 -2.35 -27.33 -16.83
CA SER A 220 -2.31 -28.66 -17.46
C SER A 220 -0.99 -28.93 -18.18
N ILE A 221 -0.25 -27.89 -18.56
CA ILE A 221 1.05 -27.99 -19.25
C ILE A 221 2.26 -27.90 -18.30
N GLY A 222 2.01 -27.66 -17.01
CA GLY A 222 3.05 -27.51 -15.99
C GLY A 222 2.91 -26.22 -15.17
N TRP A 223 4.01 -25.81 -14.55
CA TRP A 223 4.05 -24.58 -13.77
C TRP A 223 4.35 -23.37 -14.64
N GLN A 224 3.66 -22.27 -14.34
CA GLN A 224 3.96 -20.95 -14.87
C GLN A 224 4.19 -20.00 -13.70
N ALA A 225 5.15 -19.07 -13.86
CA ALA A 225 5.48 -18.09 -12.85
C ALA A 225 5.56 -16.69 -13.43
N LEU A 226 5.14 -15.70 -12.66
CA LEU A 226 5.29 -14.28 -12.95
C LEU A 226 6.07 -13.64 -11.80
N GLN A 227 7.31 -13.24 -12.06
CA GLN A 227 8.11 -12.46 -11.13
C GLN A 227 8.02 -10.97 -11.49
N LEU A 228 7.63 -10.16 -10.50
CA LEU A 228 7.53 -8.72 -10.65
C LEU A 228 8.48 -8.03 -9.69
N ASP A 229 9.47 -7.36 -10.25
CA ASP A 229 10.35 -6.48 -9.50
C ASP A 229 10.15 -5.03 -9.93
N ALA A 230 9.56 -4.23 -9.04
CA ALA A 230 9.23 -2.84 -9.33
C ALA A 230 10.46 -1.93 -9.48
N ALA A 231 11.57 -2.29 -8.81
CA ALA A 231 12.79 -1.49 -8.79
C ALA A 231 13.72 -1.78 -9.98
N GLY A 232 13.78 -3.03 -10.44
CA GLY A 232 14.83 -3.52 -11.34
C GLY A 232 16.14 -3.78 -10.59
N HIS A 233 16.08 -4.25 -9.33
CA HIS A 233 17.25 -4.50 -8.50
C HIS A 233 17.90 -5.84 -8.85
N GLU A 234 19.23 -5.86 -9.03
CA GLU A 234 19.97 -7.06 -9.46
C GLU A 234 19.75 -8.28 -8.54
N SER A 235 19.59 -8.04 -7.24
CA SER A 235 19.34 -9.13 -6.27
C SER A 235 18.03 -9.89 -6.53
N ALA A 236 17.08 -9.34 -7.27
CA ALA A 236 15.86 -10.05 -7.66
C ALA A 236 16.17 -11.26 -8.57
N LEU A 237 17.37 -11.35 -9.16
CA LEU A 237 17.83 -12.54 -9.86
C LEU A 237 18.02 -13.76 -8.95
N LEU A 238 18.24 -13.56 -7.64
CA LEU A 238 18.43 -14.68 -6.70
C LEU A 238 17.19 -15.59 -6.60
N PRO A 239 15.97 -15.09 -6.26
CA PRO A 239 14.78 -15.94 -6.25
C PRO A 239 14.43 -16.48 -7.65
N PHE A 240 14.73 -15.74 -8.72
CA PHE A 240 14.58 -16.23 -10.10
C PHE A 240 15.41 -17.50 -10.35
N MET A 241 16.70 -17.47 -9.97
CA MET A 241 17.61 -18.61 -10.13
C MET A 241 17.18 -19.81 -9.27
N VAL A 242 16.74 -19.58 -8.03
CA VAL A 242 16.21 -20.64 -7.17
C VAL A 242 15.02 -21.33 -7.85
N LEU A 243 14.06 -20.55 -8.33
CA LEU A 243 12.86 -21.05 -8.99
C LEU A 243 13.20 -21.90 -10.24
N GLN A 244 14.10 -21.41 -11.10
CA GLN A 244 14.55 -22.16 -12.29
C GLN A 244 15.27 -23.47 -11.95
N SER A 245 16.06 -23.48 -10.87
CA SER A 245 16.85 -24.67 -10.49
C SER A 245 16.02 -25.79 -9.86
N LYS A 246 14.87 -25.45 -9.24
CA LYS A 246 14.07 -26.40 -8.44
C LYS A 246 12.85 -26.93 -9.15
N MET A 247 12.35 -26.22 -10.15
CA MET A 247 11.10 -26.57 -10.80
C MET A 247 11.20 -26.33 -12.30
N LYS A 248 10.62 -27.24 -13.09
CA LYS A 248 10.38 -26.97 -14.50
C LYS A 248 9.19 -26.02 -14.62
N VAL A 249 9.49 -24.74 -14.83
CA VAL A 249 8.52 -23.65 -14.85
C VAL A 249 8.81 -22.71 -16.02
N GLU A 250 7.76 -22.26 -16.68
CA GLU A 250 7.82 -21.16 -17.64
C GLU A 250 7.71 -19.84 -16.86
N ILE A 251 8.75 -19.01 -16.91
CA ILE A 251 8.86 -17.80 -16.08
C ILE A 251 8.71 -16.55 -16.95
N PHE A 252 7.76 -15.71 -16.57
CA PHE A 252 7.61 -14.34 -17.02
C PHE A 252 8.25 -13.42 -15.98
N HIS A 253 9.14 -12.53 -16.39
CA HIS A 253 9.79 -11.61 -15.44
C HIS A 253 9.83 -10.18 -15.97
N GLY A 254 9.54 -9.21 -15.12
CA GLY A 254 9.56 -7.79 -15.49
C GLY A 254 9.04 -6.88 -14.37
N GLY A 255 8.43 -5.75 -14.76
CA GLY A 255 7.92 -4.78 -13.79
C GLY A 255 8.88 -3.66 -13.40
N GLU A 256 10.08 -3.64 -14.01
CA GLU A 256 11.17 -2.73 -13.65
C GLU A 256 10.88 -1.25 -13.96
N GLY A 257 11.25 -0.38 -13.01
CA GLY A 257 11.11 1.07 -13.14
C GLY A 257 9.71 1.60 -12.83
N ARG A 258 8.89 0.83 -12.10
CA ARG A 258 7.67 1.30 -11.43
C ARG A 258 7.98 2.01 -10.11
N GLN A 259 9.04 1.58 -9.42
CA GLN A 259 9.48 2.10 -8.13
C GLN A 259 10.62 3.12 -8.29
N ARG A 260 10.52 4.20 -7.53
CA ARG A 260 11.54 5.23 -7.28
C ARG A 260 11.89 5.30 -5.79
N ASN A 261 10.92 5.13 -4.89
CA ASN A 261 11.16 5.10 -3.47
C ASN A 261 11.74 3.75 -3.04
N TYR A 262 13.00 3.71 -2.59
CA TYR A 262 13.70 2.47 -2.23
C TYR A 262 13.07 1.72 -1.04
N THR A 263 12.23 2.36 -0.20
CA THR A 263 11.53 1.67 0.91
C THR A 263 10.26 0.93 0.50
N SER A 264 9.78 1.10 -0.72
CA SER A 264 8.45 0.65 -1.14
C SER A 264 8.40 -0.74 -1.77
N CYS A 265 9.52 -1.42 -2.00
CA CYS A 265 9.58 -2.69 -2.75
C CYS A 265 8.61 -3.75 -2.22
N ALA A 266 8.55 -3.94 -0.90
CA ALA A 266 7.63 -4.90 -0.29
C ALA A 266 6.15 -4.52 -0.47
N ILE A 267 5.83 -3.23 -0.58
CA ILE A 267 4.47 -2.75 -0.82
C ILE A 267 4.07 -2.95 -2.28
N PHE A 268 4.99 -2.80 -3.22
CA PHE A 268 4.77 -3.22 -4.61
C PHE A 268 4.49 -4.72 -4.70
N ALA A 269 5.32 -5.56 -4.06
CA ALA A 269 5.11 -7.02 -4.05
C ALA A 269 3.75 -7.40 -3.45
N LEU A 270 3.36 -6.79 -2.32
CA LEU A 270 2.03 -6.98 -1.72
C LEU A 270 0.89 -6.56 -2.65
N HIS A 271 1.00 -5.39 -3.27
CA HIS A 271 -0.02 -4.88 -4.19
C HIS A 271 -0.18 -5.80 -5.41
N ASP A 272 0.95 -6.22 -6.00
CA ASP A 272 0.97 -7.05 -7.19
C ASP A 272 0.33 -8.41 -6.91
N LEU A 273 0.71 -9.08 -5.82
CA LEU A 273 0.12 -10.37 -5.43
C LEU A 273 -1.34 -10.25 -5.00
N ALA A 274 -1.73 -9.16 -4.33
CA ALA A 274 -3.13 -8.91 -4.00
C ALA A 274 -3.99 -8.77 -5.27
N THR A 275 -3.47 -8.06 -6.28
CA THR A 275 -4.13 -7.92 -7.58
C THR A 275 -4.22 -9.27 -8.30
N LEU A 276 -3.08 -9.96 -8.43
CA LEU A 276 -2.97 -11.26 -9.12
C LEU A 276 -3.77 -12.38 -8.44
N SER A 277 -4.05 -12.27 -7.13
CA SER A 277 -4.84 -13.26 -6.42
C SER A 277 -6.24 -13.46 -7.01
N PHE A 278 -6.81 -12.41 -7.64
CA PHE A 278 -8.12 -12.46 -8.28
C PHE A 278 -8.07 -12.83 -9.77
N GLU A 279 -6.88 -12.90 -10.37
CA GLU A 279 -6.73 -13.18 -11.79
C GLU A 279 -6.93 -14.67 -12.08
N SER A 280 -7.85 -15.00 -12.98
CA SER A 280 -8.13 -16.40 -13.34
C SER A 280 -7.04 -16.99 -14.26
N ASP A 281 -6.53 -16.18 -15.20
CA ASP A 281 -5.56 -16.61 -16.21
C ASP A 281 -4.71 -15.44 -16.74
N ILE A 282 -3.78 -14.98 -15.89
CA ILE A 282 -2.86 -13.90 -16.25
C ILE A 282 -1.92 -14.30 -17.40
N PHE A 283 -1.48 -15.56 -17.44
CA PHE A 283 -0.45 -16.01 -18.38
C PHE A 283 -0.95 -16.07 -19.83
N SER A 284 -2.21 -16.46 -20.06
CA SER A 284 -2.81 -16.36 -21.40
C SER A 284 -2.87 -14.92 -21.90
N SER A 285 -3.08 -13.95 -20.99
CA SER A 285 -3.09 -12.53 -21.34
C SER A 285 -1.67 -12.05 -21.71
N LEU A 286 -0.67 -12.41 -20.90
CA LEU A 286 0.73 -12.07 -21.17
C LEU A 286 1.25 -12.64 -22.49
N LYS A 287 0.93 -13.91 -22.81
CA LYS A 287 1.36 -14.54 -24.07
C LYS A 287 0.79 -13.85 -25.31
N LYS A 288 -0.41 -13.26 -25.23
CA LYS A 288 -1.02 -12.52 -26.35
C LYS A 288 -0.34 -11.18 -26.62
N GLU A 289 0.30 -10.58 -25.61
CA GLU A 289 0.91 -9.26 -25.71
C GLU A 289 2.32 -9.28 -26.37
N GLY A 290 2.72 -10.40 -26.98
CA GLY A 290 3.88 -10.47 -27.90
C GLY A 290 5.22 -10.41 -27.19
N CYS A 291 5.46 -11.33 -26.24
CA CYS A 291 6.68 -11.34 -25.44
C CYS A 291 7.89 -11.86 -26.24
N HIS A 292 9.08 -11.33 -25.92
CA HIS A 292 10.34 -11.82 -26.46
C HIS A 292 10.83 -13.03 -25.64
N GLU A 293 10.94 -14.20 -26.27
CA GLU A 293 11.57 -15.37 -25.67
C GLU A 293 13.08 -15.13 -25.56
N MET A 294 13.63 -15.21 -24.35
CA MET A 294 15.07 -15.15 -24.13
C MET A 294 15.71 -16.54 -24.21
N ASP A 295 15.00 -17.55 -23.68
CA ASP A 295 15.29 -18.99 -23.74
C ASP A 295 13.95 -19.74 -23.64
N ASN A 296 13.90 -21.04 -23.98
CA ASN A 296 12.66 -21.86 -24.06
C ASN A 296 11.73 -21.85 -22.81
N LEU A 297 12.15 -21.28 -21.67
CA LEU A 297 11.39 -21.20 -20.42
C LEU A 297 11.44 -19.83 -19.73
N SER A 298 12.09 -18.82 -20.32
CA SER A 298 12.22 -17.48 -19.71
C SER A 298 11.78 -16.38 -20.67
N ILE A 299 10.83 -15.58 -20.21
CA ILE A 299 10.14 -14.56 -21.00
C ILE A 299 10.29 -13.22 -20.29
N LYS A 300 11.02 -12.29 -20.92
CA LYS A 300 11.15 -10.92 -20.40
C LYS A 300 9.91 -10.11 -20.77
N LEU A 301 9.34 -9.42 -19.78
CA LEU A 301 8.21 -8.52 -19.93
C LEU A 301 8.67 -7.06 -19.88
N ASP A 302 8.28 -6.29 -20.88
CA ASP A 302 8.27 -4.84 -20.77
C ASP A 302 7.11 -4.40 -19.88
N LEU A 303 7.21 -3.20 -19.28
CA LEU A 303 6.12 -2.66 -18.46
C LEU A 303 4.80 -2.56 -19.21
N GLU A 304 4.85 -2.36 -20.52
CA GLU A 304 3.67 -2.23 -21.37
C GLU A 304 2.91 -3.56 -21.49
N ASN A 305 3.60 -4.70 -21.30
CA ASN A 305 3.00 -6.03 -21.30
C ASN A 305 2.18 -6.30 -20.03
N LEU A 306 2.32 -5.49 -18.98
CA LEU A 306 1.63 -5.71 -17.71
C LEU A 306 0.18 -5.18 -17.76
N PRO A 307 -0.78 -5.85 -17.09
CA PRO A 307 -2.14 -5.35 -16.93
C PRO A 307 -2.18 -3.93 -16.37
N LEU A 308 -3.22 -3.18 -16.75
CA LEU A 308 -3.44 -1.80 -16.30
C LEU A 308 -3.40 -1.67 -14.77
N ASP A 309 -3.93 -2.66 -14.06
CA ASP A 309 -3.93 -2.68 -12.60
C ASP A 309 -2.54 -2.82 -11.98
N LEU A 310 -1.58 -3.47 -12.64
CA LEU A 310 -0.21 -3.59 -12.15
C LEU A 310 0.67 -2.39 -12.51
N ILE A 311 0.33 -1.67 -13.59
CA ILE A 311 1.06 -0.45 -13.98
C ILE A 311 0.56 0.80 -13.27
N LYS A 312 -0.71 0.85 -12.82
CA LYS A 312 -1.32 2.06 -12.23
C LYS A 312 -0.58 2.58 -10.98
N VAL A 313 0.25 1.73 -10.37
CA VAL A 313 1.09 2.05 -9.20
C VAL A 313 2.46 2.63 -9.56
N THR A 314 2.79 2.78 -10.85
CA THR A 314 4.05 3.38 -11.32
C THR A 314 4.21 4.79 -10.76
N GLU A 315 5.29 5.04 -10.01
CA GLU A 315 5.51 6.30 -9.28
C GLU A 315 5.84 7.48 -10.21
N ASN A 316 6.46 7.22 -11.37
CA ASN A 316 6.68 8.24 -12.39
C ASN A 316 5.39 8.47 -13.20
N ALA A 317 4.69 9.58 -12.94
CA ALA A 317 3.41 9.86 -13.60
C ALA A 317 3.54 10.06 -15.12
N ALA A 318 4.64 10.64 -15.61
CA ALA A 318 4.87 10.81 -17.04
C ALA A 318 5.02 9.44 -17.73
N ARG A 319 5.79 8.52 -17.12
CA ARG A 319 5.95 7.14 -17.60
C ARG A 319 4.63 6.38 -17.55
N LEU A 320 3.88 6.49 -16.45
CA LEU A 320 2.54 5.89 -16.33
C LEU A 320 1.63 6.35 -17.46
N ASN A 321 1.54 7.66 -17.69
CA ASN A 321 0.70 8.23 -18.74
C ASN A 321 1.10 7.75 -20.14
N GLN A 322 2.41 7.66 -20.41
CA GLN A 322 2.91 7.16 -21.68
C GLN A 322 2.50 5.70 -21.92
N ILE A 323 2.72 4.83 -20.92
CA ILE A 323 2.40 3.40 -20.99
C ILE A 323 0.89 3.21 -21.16
N ALA A 324 0.08 3.86 -20.32
CA ALA A 324 -1.37 3.74 -20.37
C ALA A 324 -1.93 4.17 -21.74
N LYS A 325 -1.48 5.31 -22.27
CA LYS A 325 -1.89 5.78 -23.62
C LYS A 325 -1.52 4.81 -24.72
N LYS A 326 -0.31 4.24 -24.68
CA LYS A 326 0.12 3.23 -25.66
C LYS A 326 -0.76 1.99 -25.60
N LYS A 327 -1.05 1.52 -24.38
CA LYS A 327 -1.90 0.34 -24.17
C LYS A 327 -3.32 0.57 -24.70
N PHE A 328 -3.95 1.68 -24.33
CA PHE A 328 -5.29 2.04 -24.83
C PHE A 328 -5.35 2.20 -26.35
N ALA A 329 -4.31 2.76 -26.97
CA ALA A 329 -4.21 2.86 -28.42
C ALA A 329 -4.11 1.50 -29.10
N SER A 330 -3.40 0.54 -28.49
CA SER A 330 -3.25 -0.83 -29.03
C SER A 330 -4.50 -1.70 -28.87
N SER A 331 -5.33 -1.44 -27.86
CA SER A 331 -6.51 -2.26 -27.51
C SER A 331 -7.85 -1.69 -27.98
N CYS A 332 -7.85 -0.57 -28.71
CA CYS A 332 -9.08 0.15 -29.11
C CYS A 332 -10.03 0.41 -27.92
N THR A 333 -9.47 0.66 -26.74
CA THR A 333 -10.26 0.82 -25.50
C THR A 333 -11.16 2.06 -25.59
N PRO A 334 -12.46 1.97 -25.22
CA PRO A 334 -13.38 3.11 -25.26
C PRO A 334 -12.88 4.32 -24.46
N GLU A 335 -13.09 5.53 -24.96
CA GLU A 335 -12.66 6.78 -24.29
C GLU A 335 -13.19 6.89 -22.85
N ALA A 336 -14.41 6.40 -22.60
CA ALA A 336 -15.00 6.38 -21.27
C ALA A 336 -14.16 5.55 -20.26
N GLU A 337 -13.63 4.40 -20.68
CA GLU A 337 -12.79 3.55 -19.82
C GLU A 337 -11.43 4.20 -19.57
N GLN A 338 -10.87 4.89 -20.57
CA GLN A 338 -9.65 5.66 -20.41
C GLN A 338 -9.85 6.80 -19.39
N ALA A 339 -10.97 7.52 -19.49
CA ALA A 339 -11.32 8.60 -18.57
C ALA A 339 -11.49 8.09 -17.14
N ILE A 340 -12.11 6.92 -16.95
CA ILE A 340 -12.23 6.27 -15.63
C ILE A 340 -10.84 5.94 -15.07
N PHE A 341 -9.96 5.35 -15.88
CA PHE A 341 -8.61 5.02 -15.45
C PHE A 341 -7.83 6.27 -14.99
N PHE A 342 -7.72 7.30 -15.85
CA PHE A 342 -6.98 8.51 -15.50
C PHE A 342 -7.64 9.29 -14.35
N GLY A 343 -8.98 9.33 -14.30
CA GLY A 343 -9.73 9.94 -13.20
C GLY A 343 -9.47 9.25 -11.86
N SER A 344 -9.36 7.91 -11.85
CA SER A 344 -9.05 7.14 -10.64
C SER A 344 -7.65 7.44 -10.09
N MET A 345 -6.72 7.82 -10.97
CA MET A 345 -5.32 8.13 -10.63
C MET A 345 -5.09 9.58 -10.23
N ALA A 346 -5.92 10.51 -10.70
CA ALA A 346 -5.73 11.96 -10.49
C ALA A 346 -5.53 12.35 -9.02
N LYS A 347 -6.27 11.72 -8.10
CA LYS A 347 -6.16 11.97 -6.64
C LYS A 347 -4.83 11.55 -6.00
N TYR A 348 -4.03 10.76 -6.71
CA TYR A 348 -2.72 10.29 -6.25
C TYR A 348 -1.58 11.07 -6.93
N LEU A 349 -1.86 11.90 -7.92
CA LEU A 349 -0.84 12.73 -8.56
C LEU A 349 -0.54 13.93 -7.66
N ILE A 350 0.72 14.07 -7.27
CA ILE A 350 1.20 15.19 -6.47
C ILE A 350 2.31 15.93 -7.22
N GLN A 351 2.38 17.24 -7.02
CA GLN A 351 3.53 18.01 -7.45
C GLN A 351 4.63 17.87 -6.42
N ASN A 352 5.81 17.39 -6.83
CA ASN A 352 7.01 17.47 -6.00
C ASN A 352 7.77 18.76 -6.39
N PRO A 353 8.00 19.71 -5.46
CA PRO A 353 8.73 20.95 -5.77
C PRO A 353 10.15 20.71 -6.31
N SER A 354 10.77 19.57 -5.98
CA SER A 354 12.12 19.22 -6.45
C SER A 354 12.12 18.48 -7.80
N GLU A 355 10.96 18.11 -8.35
CA GLU A 355 10.87 17.36 -9.61
C GLU A 355 10.03 18.11 -10.65
N GLN A 356 10.46 18.05 -11.91
CA GLN A 356 9.69 18.65 -13.02
C GLN A 356 8.38 17.92 -13.29
N ASN A 357 8.29 16.62 -12.97
CA ASN A 357 7.13 15.79 -13.27
C ASN A 357 6.34 15.44 -12.01
N PRO A 358 5.01 15.36 -12.07
CA PRO A 358 4.20 14.85 -10.98
C PRO A 358 4.60 13.43 -10.58
N ILE A 359 4.46 13.12 -9.30
CA ILE A 359 4.66 11.78 -8.74
C ILE A 359 3.30 11.16 -8.50
N ASN A 360 3.16 9.88 -8.83
CA ASN A 360 2.04 9.07 -8.39
C ASN A 360 2.31 8.51 -6.98
N ASP A 361 1.60 9.05 -6.01
CA ASP A 361 1.76 8.82 -4.57
C ASP A 361 1.06 7.56 -4.04
N LEU A 362 0.43 6.77 -4.91
CA LEU A 362 -0.43 5.65 -4.51
C LEU A 362 0.30 4.65 -3.59
N ILE A 363 1.46 4.15 -4.00
CA ILE A 363 2.21 3.15 -3.23
C ILE A 363 2.69 3.72 -1.89
N ARG A 364 3.13 4.98 -1.86
CA ARG A 364 3.54 5.61 -0.60
C ARG A 364 2.36 5.78 0.35
N ARG A 365 1.17 6.12 -0.14
CA ARG A 365 -0.04 6.13 0.70
C ARG A 365 -0.38 4.75 1.24
N LEU A 366 -0.23 3.69 0.44
CA LEU A 366 -0.38 2.31 0.92
C LEU A 366 0.68 1.97 1.98
N HIS A 367 1.94 2.35 1.76
CA HIS A 367 3.01 2.19 2.73
C HIS A 367 2.64 2.83 4.07
N CYS A 368 2.26 4.12 4.07
CA CYS A 368 1.84 4.83 5.28
C CYS A 368 0.59 4.22 5.93
N LYS A 369 -0.36 3.71 5.13
CA LYS A 369 -1.54 3.01 5.64
C LYS A 369 -1.12 1.74 6.39
N TYR A 370 -0.24 0.95 5.80
CA TYR A 370 0.23 -0.31 6.36
C TYR A 370 1.12 -0.11 7.60
N GLU A 371 1.95 0.94 7.63
CA GLU A 371 2.71 1.33 8.82
C GLU A 371 1.78 1.54 10.03
N LYS A 372 0.66 2.23 9.82
CA LYS A 372 -0.34 2.49 10.87
C LYS A 372 -1.03 1.22 11.35
N LEU A 373 -1.37 0.33 10.43
CA LEU A 373 -2.00 -0.96 10.79
C LEU A 373 -1.09 -1.83 11.64
N VAL A 374 0.22 -1.89 11.32
CA VAL A 374 1.19 -2.61 12.14
C VAL A 374 1.29 -2.01 13.54
N VAL A 375 1.33 -0.69 13.63
CA VAL A 375 1.34 0.03 14.92
C VAL A 375 0.06 -0.25 15.71
N GLU A 376 -1.12 -0.18 15.08
CA GLU A 376 -2.41 -0.53 15.68
C GLU A 376 -2.46 -1.98 16.18
N HIS A 377 -1.93 -2.93 15.40
CA HIS A 377 -1.81 -4.33 15.81
C HIS A 377 -0.92 -4.48 17.06
N CYS A 378 0.24 -3.83 17.10
CA CYS A 378 1.13 -3.85 18.26
C CYS A 378 0.40 -3.34 19.51
N PHE A 379 -0.42 -2.31 19.40
CA PHE A 379 -1.20 -1.82 20.53
C PHE A 379 -2.31 -2.78 20.96
N ASN A 380 -3.06 -3.36 20.02
CA ASN A 380 -4.23 -4.17 20.35
C ASN A 380 -3.88 -5.56 20.91
N GLU A 381 -2.83 -6.20 20.40
CA GLU A 381 -2.46 -7.56 20.82
C GLU A 381 -1.52 -7.60 22.02
N LEU A 382 -0.68 -6.57 22.22
CA LEU A 382 0.37 -6.61 23.24
C LEU A 382 0.01 -5.86 24.53
N LEU A 383 -0.82 -4.82 24.49
CA LEU A 383 -1.21 -4.05 25.69
C LEU A 383 -1.96 -4.87 26.76
N PRO A 384 -2.85 -5.85 26.44
CA PRO A 384 -3.50 -6.66 27.47
C PRO A 384 -2.51 -7.48 28.32
N SER A 385 -1.34 -7.82 27.76
CA SER A 385 -0.30 -8.58 28.48
C SER A 385 0.57 -7.73 29.41
N TRP A 386 0.46 -6.40 29.33
CA TRP A 386 1.26 -5.44 30.12
C TRP A 386 0.48 -4.83 31.29
N ALA A 387 -0.85 -4.83 31.26
CA ALA A 387 -1.68 -4.46 32.41
C ALA A 387 -1.52 -5.41 33.62
N ASN A 388 -0.80 -6.52 33.44
CA ASN A 388 -0.53 -7.54 34.45
C ASN A 388 0.98 -7.65 34.84
N ARG A 389 1.82 -6.65 34.53
CA ARG A 389 3.22 -6.61 34.95
C ARG A 389 3.55 -5.44 35.85
#